data_AF-A0A8C7WSR9-F1
#
_entry.id   AF-A0A8C7WSR9-F1
#
_cell.length_a   1.000
_cell.length_b   1.000
_cell.length_c   1.000
_cell.angle_alpha   90.00
_cell.angle_beta   90.00
_cell.angle_gamma   90.00
#
_symmetry.space_group_name_H-M   'P 1'
#
loop_
_entity.id
_entity.type
_entity.pdbx_description
1 polymer ?
#
loop_
_entity_poly.entity_id
_entity_poly.type
_entity_poly.pdbx_seq_one_letter_code
_entity_poly.pdbx_strand_id
1 'polypeptide(L)'
;ISGVVALDRFKGTVDPDFKCNLCNKVLEEPLTTPCGHVFCSGCVLPWVVQQSSCPVKCQRVSARELNHVLPLKNLILKLEIK
;
A
#
# COMPACT_ATOMS: atom_id res chain seq x y z
N ILE A 1 -6.84 18.32 2.65
CA ILE A 1 -5.40 18.20 2.35
C ILE A 1 -5.06 16.73 2.53
N SER A 2 -4.95 15.99 1.43
CA SER A 2 -4.74 14.54 1.43
C SER A 2 -3.38 14.24 2.06
N GLY A 3 -3.43 13.71 3.29
CA GLY A 3 -2.30 13.60 4.20
C GLY A 3 -1.44 12.39 3.91
N VAL A 4 -0.63 12.49 2.87
CA VAL A 4 0.41 11.51 2.55
C VAL A 4 1.30 11.32 3.78
N VAL A 5 1.27 10.14 4.40
CA VAL A 5 2.05 9.88 5.62
C VAL A 5 3.52 9.66 5.23
N ALA A 6 4.32 10.71 5.36
CA ALA A 6 5.73 10.67 5.06
C ALA A 6 6.52 9.90 6.15
N LEU A 7 7.56 9.16 5.72
CA LEU A 7 8.33 8.24 6.58
C LEU A 7 8.98 8.95 7.79
N ASP A 8 9.28 10.23 7.66
CA ASP A 8 9.92 11.08 8.67
C ASP A 8 9.09 11.27 9.94
N ARG A 9 7.77 11.05 9.86
CA ARG A 9 6.82 11.15 10.97
C ARG A 9 6.96 10.01 11.98
N PHE A 10 7.52 8.88 11.59
CA PHE A 10 7.66 7.72 12.47
C PHE A 10 9.00 7.72 13.21
N LYS A 11 8.98 7.27 14.46
CA LYS A 11 10.18 7.08 15.27
C LYS A 11 10.88 5.79 14.85
N GLY A 12 12.19 5.88 14.61
CA GLY A 12 13.00 4.75 14.14
C GLY A 12 12.80 4.42 12.66
N THR A 13 13.24 3.23 12.26
CA THR A 13 13.11 2.72 10.88
C THR A 13 11.77 2.04 10.69
N VAL A 14 10.95 2.53 9.76
CA VAL A 14 9.72 1.83 9.37
C VAL A 14 10.07 0.50 8.68
N ASP A 15 9.47 -0.58 9.16
CA ASP A 15 9.58 -1.92 8.59
C ASP A 15 9.27 -1.88 7.08
N PRO A 16 10.11 -2.46 6.21
CA PRO A 16 9.83 -2.60 4.78
C PRO A 16 8.44 -3.18 4.46
N ASP A 17 7.90 -4.06 5.30
CA ASP A 17 6.58 -4.67 5.11
C ASP A 17 5.43 -3.67 5.21
N PHE A 18 5.67 -2.51 5.83
CA PHE A 18 4.71 -1.40 5.89
C PHE A 18 4.90 -0.38 4.77
N LYS A 19 5.79 -0.62 3.80
CA LYS A 19 6.05 0.29 2.69
C LYS A 19 5.34 -0.14 1.41
N CYS A 20 4.84 0.85 0.70
CA CYS A 20 4.27 0.66 -0.62
C CYS A 20 5.38 0.48 -1.66
N ASN A 21 5.37 -0.62 -2.41
CA ASN A 21 6.35 -0.89 -3.46
C ASN A 21 6.29 0.06 -4.68
N LEU A 22 5.26 0.91 -4.78
CA LEU A 22 5.14 1.91 -5.86
C LEU A 22 5.67 3.29 -5.47
N CYS A 23 5.34 3.77 -4.27
CA CYS A 23 5.72 5.13 -3.84
C CYS A 23 6.84 5.14 -2.79
N ASN A 24 7.24 3.97 -2.28
CA ASN A 24 8.25 3.76 -1.25
C ASN A 24 7.98 4.53 0.07
N LYS A 25 6.72 4.86 0.34
CA LYS A 25 6.23 5.47 1.58
C LYS A 25 5.45 4.45 2.41
N VAL A 26 5.07 4.81 3.63
CA VAL A 26 4.18 3.97 4.44
C VAL A 26 2.85 3.76 3.71
N LEU A 27 2.33 2.53 3.78
CA LEU A 27 1.06 2.16 3.19
C LEU A 27 -0.09 3.03 3.74
N GLU A 28 -0.80 3.69 2.84
CA GLU A 28 -2.00 4.46 3.12
C GLU A 28 -3.20 3.73 2.50
N GLU A 29 -4.19 3.38 3.32
CA GLU A 29 -5.34 2.56 2.93
C GLU A 29 -4.92 1.32 2.11
N PRO A 30 -4.15 0.39 2.72
CA PRO A 30 -3.52 -0.70 1.99
C PRO A 30 -4.54 -1.58 1.26
N LEU A 31 -4.31 -1.80 -0.03
CA LEU A 31 -4.99 -2.77 -0.87
C LEU A 31 -4.03 -3.90 -1.23
N THR A 32 -4.52 -5.14 -1.13
CA THR A 32 -3.83 -6.33 -1.62
C THR A 32 -4.41 -6.77 -2.97
N THR A 33 -3.52 -7.28 -3.82
CA THR A 33 -3.84 -7.98 -5.06
C THR A 33 -4.07 -9.47 -4.79
N PRO A 34 -4.72 -10.25 -5.68
CA PRO A 34 -4.88 -11.70 -5.50
C PRO A 34 -3.55 -12.47 -5.40
N CYS A 35 -2.45 -11.91 -5.93
CA CYS A 35 -1.10 -12.45 -5.76
C CYS A 35 -0.45 -12.15 -4.40
N GLY A 36 -1.09 -11.39 -3.52
CA GLY A 36 -0.58 -11.07 -2.19
C GLY A 36 0.26 -9.79 -2.08
N HIS A 37 0.56 -9.10 -3.19
CA HIS A 37 1.29 -7.83 -3.13
C HIS A 37 0.39 -6.68 -2.66
N VAL A 38 0.92 -5.86 -1.75
CA VAL A 38 0.20 -4.77 -1.06
C VAL A 38 0.74 -3.40 -1.49
N PHE A 39 -0.17 -2.45 -1.69
CA PHE A 39 0.13 -1.07 -2.11
C PHE A 39 -0.87 -0.09 -1.48
N CYS A 40 -0.59 1.22 -1.57
CA CYS A 40 -1.60 2.23 -1.22
C CYS A 40 -2.77 2.17 -2.21
N SER A 41 -3.99 2.43 -1.73
CA SER A 41 -5.19 2.51 -2.59
C SER A 41 -4.97 3.45 -3.78
N GLY A 42 -4.48 4.67 -3.50
CA GLY A 42 -4.19 5.70 -4.50
C GLY A 42 -3.04 5.35 -5.46
N CYS A 43 -2.22 4.34 -5.16
CA CYS A 43 -1.15 3.88 -6.04
C CYS A 43 -1.62 2.75 -6.96
N VAL A 44 -2.29 1.73 -6.42
CA VAL A 44 -2.62 0.52 -7.19
C VAL A 44 -3.89 0.65 -8.01
N LEU A 45 -4.88 1.44 -7.58
CA LEU A 45 -6.12 1.60 -8.32
C LEU A 45 -5.89 2.19 -9.74
N PRO A 46 -5.17 3.33 -9.91
CA PRO A 46 -4.91 3.86 -11.24
C PRO A 46 -4.10 2.90 -12.12
N TRP A 47 -3.12 2.21 -11.50
CA TRP A 47 -2.29 1.24 -12.21
C TRP A 47 -3.12 0.10 -12.78
N VAL A 48 -3.94 -0.55 -11.95
CA VAL A 48 -4.74 -1.70 -12.36
C VAL A 48 -5.81 -1.30 -13.38
N VAL A 49 -6.40 -0.11 -13.26
CA VAL A 49 -7.33 0.42 -14.26
C VAL A 49 -6.65 0.59 -15.63
N GLN A 50 -5.40 1.07 -15.66
CA GLN A 50 -4.68 1.33 -16.91
C GLN A 50 -4.01 0.08 -17.50
N GLN A 51 -3.40 -0.76 -16.65
CA GLN A 51 -2.49 -1.83 -17.07
C GLN A 51 -3.09 -3.23 -16.88
N SER A 52 -4.24 -3.37 -16.20
CA SER A 52 -4.90 -4.65 -15.92
C SER A 52 -3.96 -5.75 -15.38
N SER A 53 -2.98 -5.35 -14.57
CA SER A 53 -1.93 -6.22 -14.06
C SER A 53 -1.46 -5.78 -12.68
N CYS A 54 -0.94 -6.74 -11.90
CA CYS A 54 -0.21 -6.41 -10.68
C CYS A 54 1.00 -5.52 -11.02
N PRO A 55 1.32 -4.49 -10.23
CA PRO A 55 2.50 -3.66 -10.45
C PRO A 55 3.84 -4.41 -10.46
N VAL A 56 3.93 -5.57 -9.78
CA VAL A 56 5.08 -6.48 -9.82
C VAL A 56 5.07 -7.38 -11.08
N LYS A 57 4.06 -7.22 -11.95
CA LYS A 57 3.87 -7.91 -13.24
C LYS A 57 3.83 -9.43 -13.16
N CYS A 58 3.44 -9.98 -12.01
CA CYS A 58 3.35 -11.43 -11.81
C CYS A 58 2.05 -12.06 -12.33
N GLN A 59 0.94 -11.30 -12.40
CA GLN A 59 -0.33 -11.77 -12.95
C GLN A 59 -1.25 -10.61 -13.40
N ARG A 60 -2.28 -10.94 -14.17
CA ARG A 60 -3.38 -10.02 -14.50
C ARG A 60 -4.26 -9.82 -13.27
N VAL A 61 -4.70 -8.59 -13.07
CA VAL A 61 -5.55 -8.18 -11.94
C VAL A 61 -6.49 -7.08 -12.45
N SER A 62 -7.72 -7.07 -11.97
CA SER A 62 -8.71 -6.02 -12.17
C SER A 62 -8.98 -5.26 -10.86
N ALA A 63 -9.55 -4.05 -10.95
CA ALA A 63 -9.79 -3.22 -9.77
C ALA A 63 -10.75 -3.86 -8.76
N ARG A 64 -11.64 -4.75 -9.22
CA ARG A 64 -12.62 -5.46 -8.38
C ARG A 64 -12.01 -6.57 -7.53
N GLU A 65 -10.81 -7.02 -7.89
CA GLU A 65 -10.09 -8.10 -7.20
C GLU A 65 -9.17 -7.56 -6.10
N LEU A 66 -9.10 -6.24 -5.94
CA LEU A 66 -8.35 -5.59 -4.88
C LEU A 66 -9.12 -5.66 -3.56
N ASN A 67 -8.41 -6.00 -2.48
CA ASN A 67 -9.01 -6.16 -1.15
C ASN A 67 -8.31 -5.31 -0.11
N HIS A 68 -9.05 -4.70 0.81
CA HIS A 68 -8.47 -3.94 1.92
C HIS A 68 -7.76 -4.85 2.92
N VAL A 69 -6.56 -4.45 3.36
CA VAL A 69 -5.81 -5.18 4.39
C VAL A 69 -6.00 -4.51 5.75
N LEU A 70 -7.16 -4.76 6.38
CA LEU A 70 -7.52 -4.18 7.68
C LEU A 70 -6.49 -4.45 8.79
N PRO A 71 -5.91 -5.67 8.92
CA PRO A 71 -4.89 -5.92 9.93
C PRO A 71 -3.65 -5.04 9.76
N LEU A 72 -3.18 -4.82 8.53
CA LEU A 72 -2.04 -3.94 8.25
C LEU A 72 -2.37 -2.49 8.62
N LYS A 73 -3.57 -2.02 8.29
CA LYS A 73 -4.02 -0.68 8.71
C LYS A 73 -3.92 -0.51 10.23
N ASN A 74 -4.38 -1.49 11.01
CA ASN A 74 -4.32 -1.45 12.47
C ASN A 74 -2.89 -1.51 13.02
N LEU A 75 -1.99 -2.26 12.38
CA LEU A 75 -0.58 -2.35 12.78
C LEU A 75 0.17 -1.04 12.49
N ILE A 76 -0.08 -0.42 11.33
CA ILE A 76 0.52 0.87 10.96
C ILE A 76 0.09 1.98 11.93
N LEU A 77 -1.15 1.96 12.41
CA LEU A 77 -1.64 2.92 13.42
C LEU A 77 -0.96 2.77 14.78
N LYS A 78 -0.30 1.65 15.06
CA LYS A 78 0.46 1.42 16.30
C LYS A 78 1.93 1.85 16.20
N LEU A 79 2.40 2.28 15.02
CA LEU A 79 3.76 2.79 14.88
C LEU A 79 3.91 4.09 15.68
N GLU A 80 5.00 4.21 16.44
CA GLU A 80 5.30 5.41 17.21
C GLU A 80 5.54 6.60 16.27
N ILE A 81 4.80 7.69 16.48
CA ILE A 81 4.97 8.97 15.78
C ILE A 81 5.92 9.83 16.63
N LYS A 82 6.81 10.59 15.98
CA LYS A 82 7.68 11.57 16.66
C LYS A 82 6.91 12.77 17.19
#